data_AF-A0AB37KSK8-F1
#
_entry.id   AF-A0AB37KSK8-F1
#
_cell.length_a   1.000
_cell.length_b   1.000
_cell.length_c   1.000
_cell.angle_alpha   90.00
_cell.angle_beta   90.00
_cell.angle_gamma   90.00
#
_symmetry.space_group_name_H-M   'P 1'
#
loop_
_entity.id
_entity.type
_entity.pdbx_description
1 polymer ?
#
loop_
_entity_poly.entity_id
_entity_poly.type
_entity_poly.pdbx_seq_one_letter_code
_entity_poly.pdbx_strand_id
1 'polypeptide(L)'
;MKYTNKHIKEEYKFNQMWRTIGMILLLIGIFLVAFGLIQTKRKMDCVRPFEQVLQEEANPANQTAYIDIIQVPEKLAENKYEGYYLVTTAEESYIVGMQPEQFADLKQRVEENGTARVEGMTKVVTDENVKKIISEYINYKFIYICMTKLTYGKILKEGYFVNLDIGGILILIGISMVLTQVRAIKKYRHPLAEQIDEECNQPEALWFNDFRIYLTKNFLVSVYGGKLTALDLAKVRLTRLFETVKGSMNVITLEVTTTEQEKITVSENEWSFFTMNEEEITYLTDVFGKRNIEFVCEIQPDEEIDEDEEF
;
A
#
# COMPACT_ATOMS: atom_id res chain seq x y z
N MET A 1 16.76 -8.20 18.69
CA MET A 1 17.78 -7.21 19.03
C MET A 1 17.16 -5.83 18.98
N LYS A 2 17.44 -4.98 19.97
CA LYS A 2 16.97 -3.59 20.00
C LYS A 2 18.19 -2.71 20.22
N TYR A 3 18.64 -2.02 19.18
CA TYR A 3 19.64 -0.97 19.32
C TYR A 3 19.09 0.13 20.23
N THR A 4 19.91 0.59 21.16
CA THR A 4 19.63 1.69 22.06
C THR A 4 20.24 2.99 21.55
N ASN A 5 21.36 2.89 20.81
CA ASN A 5 22.02 4.01 20.16
C ASN A 5 21.04 4.76 19.24
N LYS A 6 21.01 6.10 19.37
CA LYS A 6 20.04 6.96 18.71
C LYS A 6 19.99 6.76 17.18
N HIS A 7 21.14 6.86 16.49
CA HIS A 7 21.19 6.85 15.03
C HIS A 7 20.92 5.47 14.44
N ILE A 8 21.48 4.40 15.03
CA ILE A 8 21.22 3.03 14.58
C ILE A 8 19.73 2.67 14.82
N LYS A 9 19.17 3.10 15.95
CA LYS A 9 17.78 2.87 16.33
C LYS A 9 16.79 3.61 15.43
N GLU A 10 17.10 4.83 14.98
CA GLU A 10 16.26 5.59 14.07
C GLU A 10 16.08 4.86 12.74
N GLU A 11 17.18 4.43 12.12
CA GLU A 11 17.17 3.66 10.87
C GLU A 11 16.46 2.30 11.02
N TYR A 12 16.69 1.60 12.15
CA TYR A 12 16.00 0.35 12.46
C TYR A 12 14.49 0.55 12.69
N LYS A 13 14.09 1.61 13.42
CA LYS A 13 12.69 1.91 13.74
C LYS A 13 11.89 2.28 12.51
N PHE A 14 12.48 3.01 11.56
CA PHE A 14 11.82 3.36 10.31
C PHE A 14 11.33 2.10 9.58
N ASN A 15 12.22 1.12 9.39
CA ASN A 15 11.88 -0.15 8.75
C ASN A 15 10.86 -0.96 9.56
N GLN A 16 10.96 -0.94 10.90
CA GLN A 16 9.99 -1.60 11.78
C GLN A 16 8.58 -0.97 11.70
N MET A 17 8.49 0.36 11.59
CA MET A 17 7.23 1.08 11.43
C MET A 17 6.56 0.72 10.11
N TRP A 18 7.29 0.76 9.00
CA TRP A 18 6.78 0.37 7.68
C TRP A 18 6.31 -1.08 7.62
N ARG A 19 7.03 -1.99 8.28
CA ARG A 19 6.58 -3.39 8.43
C ARG A 19 5.23 -3.46 9.15
N THR A 20 5.04 -2.64 10.17
CA THR A 20 3.81 -2.62 10.97
C THR A 20 2.64 -2.09 10.16
N ILE A 21 2.85 -1.02 9.40
CA ILE A 21 1.88 -0.51 8.43
C ILE A 21 1.50 -1.60 7.42
N GLY A 22 2.49 -2.29 6.85
CA GLY A 22 2.25 -3.41 5.92
C GLY A 22 1.40 -4.53 6.52
N MET A 23 1.62 -4.89 7.80
CA MET A 23 0.80 -5.88 8.49
C MET A 23 -0.65 -5.41 8.68
N ILE A 24 -0.86 -4.13 9.00
CA ILE A 24 -2.20 -3.54 9.15
C ILE A 24 -2.95 -3.59 7.81
N LEU A 25 -2.29 -3.18 6.71
CA LEU A 25 -2.89 -3.24 5.37
C LEU A 25 -3.29 -4.67 4.98
N LEU A 26 -2.46 -5.65 5.32
CA LEU A 26 -2.74 -7.06 5.09
C LEU A 26 -3.99 -7.53 5.86
N LEU A 27 -4.11 -7.15 7.14
CA LEU A 27 -5.28 -7.49 7.96
C LEU A 27 -6.57 -6.86 7.41
N ILE A 28 -6.51 -5.58 7.01
CA ILE A 28 -7.64 -4.88 6.39
C ILE A 28 -8.04 -5.57 5.08
N GLY A 29 -7.06 -5.91 4.23
CA GLY A 29 -7.32 -6.58 2.97
C GLY A 29 -7.97 -7.95 3.14
N ILE A 30 -7.47 -8.77 4.07
CA ILE A 30 -8.08 -10.07 4.41
C ILE A 30 -9.51 -9.88 4.93
N PHE A 31 -9.72 -8.90 5.81
CA PHE A 31 -11.04 -8.60 6.34
C PHE A 31 -12.03 -8.22 5.24
N LEU A 32 -11.65 -7.36 4.30
CA LEU A 32 -12.52 -6.95 3.19
C LEU A 32 -12.91 -8.13 2.29
N VAL A 33 -11.94 -8.97 1.94
CA VAL A 33 -12.19 -10.18 1.12
C VAL A 33 -13.12 -11.14 1.88
N ALA A 34 -12.79 -11.48 3.12
CA ALA A 34 -13.59 -12.39 3.94
C ALA A 34 -15.01 -11.85 4.16
N PHE A 35 -15.15 -10.56 4.45
CA PHE A 35 -16.45 -9.91 4.60
C PHE A 35 -17.28 -10.01 3.31
N GLY A 36 -16.68 -9.73 2.15
CA GLY A 36 -17.37 -9.86 0.85
C GLY A 36 -17.87 -11.28 0.60
N LEU A 37 -17.04 -12.29 0.90
CA LEU A 37 -17.42 -13.70 0.75
C LEU A 37 -18.54 -14.12 1.71
N ILE A 38 -18.43 -13.76 2.99
CA ILE A 38 -19.44 -14.09 4.02
C ILE A 38 -20.77 -13.41 3.69
N GLN A 39 -20.73 -12.14 3.31
CA GLN A 39 -21.95 -11.40 2.97
C GLN A 39 -22.63 -11.92 1.72
N THR A 40 -21.85 -12.35 0.72
CA THR A 40 -22.39 -13.00 -0.49
C THR A 40 -23.18 -14.24 -0.12
N LYS A 41 -22.61 -15.10 0.73
CA LYS A 41 -23.30 -16.30 1.21
C LYS A 41 -24.59 -15.94 1.97
N ARG A 42 -24.50 -15.00 2.90
CA ARG A 42 -25.66 -14.55 3.68
C ARG A 42 -26.81 -14.04 2.81
N LYS A 43 -26.50 -13.28 1.74
CA LYS A 43 -27.52 -12.80 0.80
C LYS A 43 -28.10 -13.93 -0.03
N MET A 44 -27.28 -14.86 -0.49
CA MET A 44 -27.76 -16.04 -1.22
C MET A 44 -28.73 -16.88 -0.38
N ASP A 45 -28.45 -17.05 0.92
CA ASP A 45 -29.27 -17.86 1.82
C ASP A 45 -30.55 -17.13 2.32
N CYS A 46 -30.60 -15.80 2.21
CA CYS A 46 -31.67 -14.95 2.76
C CYS A 46 -32.43 -14.15 1.69
N VAL A 47 -32.90 -14.81 0.64
CA VAL A 47 -33.78 -14.17 -0.37
C VAL A 47 -35.17 -13.94 0.23
N ARG A 48 -35.69 -12.72 0.16
CA ARG A 48 -36.97 -12.30 0.75
C ARG A 48 -37.90 -11.62 -0.28
N PRO A 49 -39.20 -11.50 -0.01
CA PRO A 49 -40.10 -10.65 -0.80
C PRO A 49 -39.53 -9.23 -0.96
N PHE A 50 -39.69 -8.64 -2.14
CA PHE A 50 -39.16 -7.32 -2.44
C PHE A 50 -39.75 -6.23 -1.53
N GLU A 51 -41.01 -6.35 -1.18
CA GLU A 51 -41.76 -5.46 -0.29
C GLU A 51 -41.15 -5.45 1.12
N GLN A 52 -40.80 -6.65 1.61
CA GLN A 52 -40.13 -6.79 2.90
C GLN A 52 -38.75 -6.12 2.89
N VAL A 53 -38.00 -6.25 1.78
CA VAL A 53 -36.71 -5.56 1.62
C VAL A 53 -36.88 -4.04 1.62
N LEU A 54 -37.91 -3.50 0.98
CA LEU A 54 -38.18 -2.06 0.95
C LEU A 54 -38.55 -1.50 2.33
N GLN A 55 -39.24 -2.29 3.16
CA GLN A 55 -39.73 -1.86 4.48
C GLN A 55 -38.72 -2.07 5.61
N GLU A 56 -38.02 -3.20 5.63
CA GLU A 56 -37.18 -3.61 6.76
C GLU A 56 -35.71 -3.20 6.64
N GLU A 57 -35.19 -3.01 5.42
CA GLU A 57 -33.78 -2.68 5.22
C GLU A 57 -33.53 -1.17 5.30
N ALA A 58 -32.63 -0.76 6.21
CA ALA A 58 -32.16 0.62 6.27
C ALA A 58 -31.54 1.08 4.94
N ASN A 59 -30.85 0.16 4.25
CA ASN A 59 -30.40 0.31 2.88
C ASN A 59 -31.00 -0.81 2.00
N PRO A 60 -32.12 -0.55 1.30
CA PRO A 60 -32.78 -1.53 0.46
C PRO A 60 -32.02 -1.83 -0.84
N ALA A 61 -30.93 -1.12 -1.15
CA ALA A 61 -30.11 -1.41 -2.32
C ALA A 61 -29.14 -2.58 -2.07
N ASN A 62 -28.74 -3.26 -3.14
CA ASN A 62 -27.80 -4.38 -3.13
C ASN A 62 -28.31 -5.60 -2.34
N GLN A 63 -29.61 -5.73 -2.13
CA GLN A 63 -30.22 -6.86 -1.41
C GLN A 63 -30.71 -7.91 -2.41
N THR A 64 -30.82 -9.15 -1.98
CA THR A 64 -31.41 -10.24 -2.77
C THR A 64 -32.90 -10.32 -2.48
N ALA A 65 -33.71 -10.23 -3.53
CA ALA A 65 -35.16 -10.21 -3.42
C ALA A 65 -35.81 -11.10 -4.48
N TYR A 66 -37.08 -11.42 -4.24
CA TYR A 66 -37.95 -11.98 -5.26
C TYR A 66 -39.29 -11.26 -5.29
N ILE A 67 -39.97 -11.36 -6.43
CA ILE A 67 -41.31 -10.82 -6.67
C ILE A 67 -42.11 -11.82 -7.49
N ASP A 68 -43.36 -12.05 -7.09
CA ASP A 68 -44.29 -12.93 -7.79
C ASP A 68 -45.21 -12.08 -8.68
N ILE A 69 -45.08 -12.23 -10.00
CA ILE A 69 -45.80 -11.42 -10.99
C ILE A 69 -47.01 -12.18 -11.54
N ILE A 70 -48.10 -11.47 -11.78
CA ILE A 70 -49.39 -12.06 -12.22
C ILE A 70 -49.84 -11.57 -13.61
N GLN A 71 -49.11 -10.63 -14.21
CA GLN A 71 -49.39 -10.10 -15.54
C GLN A 71 -48.11 -9.95 -16.34
N VAL A 72 -48.24 -9.93 -17.67
CA VAL A 72 -47.12 -9.72 -18.58
C VAL A 72 -46.52 -8.33 -18.32
N PRO A 73 -45.19 -8.21 -18.08
CA PRO A 73 -44.57 -6.92 -17.80
C PRO A 73 -44.69 -5.91 -18.94
N GLU A 74 -44.92 -4.64 -18.61
CA GLU A 74 -44.95 -3.53 -19.58
C GLU A 74 -43.59 -2.83 -19.62
N LYS A 75 -43.00 -2.67 -20.80
CA LYS A 75 -41.72 -1.95 -20.95
C LYS A 75 -41.96 -0.44 -20.85
N LEU A 76 -41.33 0.22 -19.88
CA LEU A 76 -41.43 1.67 -19.68
C LEU A 76 -40.24 2.43 -20.28
N ALA A 77 -39.03 1.92 -20.03
CA ALA A 77 -37.80 2.58 -20.42
C ALA A 77 -36.69 1.57 -20.73
N GLU A 78 -35.57 2.05 -21.25
CA GLU A 78 -34.37 1.28 -21.51
C GLU A 78 -33.17 2.19 -21.40
N ASN A 79 -32.07 1.67 -20.84
CA ASN A 79 -30.77 2.32 -20.91
C ASN A 79 -29.79 1.42 -21.68
N LYS A 80 -28.51 1.80 -21.68
CA LYS A 80 -27.45 1.03 -22.36
C LYS A 80 -27.30 -0.42 -21.83
N TYR A 81 -27.73 -0.68 -20.60
CA TYR A 81 -27.49 -1.93 -19.90
C TYR A 81 -28.71 -2.83 -19.84
N GLU A 82 -29.91 -2.31 -19.60
CA GLU A 82 -31.12 -3.11 -19.39
C GLU A 82 -32.40 -2.34 -19.69
N GLY A 83 -33.49 -3.07 -19.91
CA GLY A 83 -34.85 -2.53 -19.99
C GLY A 83 -35.50 -2.46 -18.62
N TYR A 84 -36.30 -1.42 -18.38
CA TYR A 84 -37.08 -1.22 -17.16
C TYR A 84 -38.55 -1.50 -17.45
N TYR A 85 -39.11 -2.44 -16.70
CA TYR A 85 -40.45 -2.95 -16.90
C TYR A 85 -41.31 -2.76 -15.66
N LEU A 86 -42.54 -2.30 -15.86
CA LEU A 86 -43.57 -2.30 -14.85
C LEU A 86 -44.09 -3.73 -14.70
N VAL A 87 -44.01 -4.27 -13.49
CA VAL A 87 -44.59 -5.57 -13.15
C VAL A 87 -45.71 -5.38 -12.15
N THR A 88 -46.76 -6.18 -12.29
CA THR A 88 -47.90 -6.18 -11.39
C THR A 88 -47.90 -7.44 -10.55
N THR A 89 -47.97 -7.24 -9.23
CA THR A 89 -48.13 -8.29 -8.22
C THR A 89 -49.59 -8.36 -7.75
N ALA A 90 -49.87 -9.19 -6.75
CA ALA A 90 -51.18 -9.21 -6.11
C ALA A 90 -51.47 -7.94 -5.28
N GLU A 91 -50.44 -7.26 -4.78
CA GLU A 91 -50.58 -6.12 -3.87
C GLU A 91 -50.36 -4.79 -4.59
N GLU A 92 -49.22 -4.63 -5.25
CA GLU A 92 -48.81 -3.39 -5.91
C GLU A 92 -48.04 -3.65 -7.23
N SER A 93 -47.67 -2.56 -7.90
CA SER A 93 -46.79 -2.61 -9.08
C SER A 93 -45.38 -2.14 -8.72
N TYR A 94 -44.38 -2.80 -9.30
CA TYR A 94 -42.96 -2.51 -9.07
C TYR A 94 -42.18 -2.42 -10.38
N ILE A 95 -40.94 -1.94 -10.30
CA ILE A 95 -40.04 -1.88 -11.44
C ILE A 95 -39.05 -3.05 -11.39
N VAL A 96 -38.94 -3.76 -12.51
CA VAL A 96 -37.94 -4.80 -12.74
C VAL A 96 -37.04 -4.40 -13.90
N GLY A 97 -35.73 -4.44 -13.66
CA GLY A 97 -34.71 -4.32 -14.70
C GLY A 97 -34.37 -5.68 -15.27
N MET A 98 -34.41 -5.85 -16.59
CA MET A 98 -34.08 -7.13 -17.23
C MET A 98 -33.56 -6.94 -18.66
N GLN A 99 -32.80 -7.92 -19.15
CA GLN A 99 -32.37 -8.01 -20.54
C GLN A 99 -33.53 -8.45 -21.45
N PRO A 100 -33.48 -8.15 -22.77
CA PRO A 100 -34.50 -8.58 -23.73
C PRO A 100 -34.76 -10.09 -23.72
N GLU A 101 -33.71 -10.91 -23.56
CA GLU A 101 -33.83 -12.37 -23.50
C GLU A 101 -34.53 -12.83 -22.22
N GLN A 102 -34.26 -12.18 -21.09
CA GLN A 102 -34.92 -12.45 -19.81
C GLN A 102 -36.40 -12.06 -19.85
N PHE A 103 -36.73 -10.96 -20.54
CA PHE A 103 -38.11 -10.56 -20.76
C PHE A 103 -38.88 -11.57 -21.62
N ALA A 104 -38.28 -12.05 -22.71
CA ALA A 104 -38.92 -13.03 -23.58
C ALA A 104 -39.26 -14.33 -22.84
N ASP A 105 -38.31 -14.85 -22.04
CA ASP A 105 -38.52 -16.01 -21.17
C ASP A 105 -39.61 -15.77 -20.12
N LEU A 106 -39.55 -14.62 -19.43
CA LEU A 106 -40.50 -14.28 -18.39
C LEU A 106 -41.92 -14.13 -18.95
N LYS A 107 -42.07 -13.47 -20.09
CA LYS A 107 -43.35 -13.29 -20.78
C LYS A 107 -43.98 -14.65 -21.09
N GLN A 108 -43.22 -15.57 -21.69
CA GLN A 108 -43.69 -16.93 -21.98
C GLN A 108 -44.16 -17.64 -20.71
N ARG A 109 -43.38 -17.60 -19.63
CA ARG A 109 -43.74 -18.24 -18.35
C ARG A 109 -45.04 -17.69 -17.74
N VAL A 110 -45.28 -16.39 -17.86
CA VAL A 110 -46.52 -15.76 -17.36
C VAL A 110 -47.71 -16.13 -18.25
N GLU A 111 -47.55 -16.13 -19.57
CA GLU A 111 -48.62 -16.50 -20.52
C GLU A 111 -49.04 -17.97 -20.37
N GLU A 112 -48.09 -18.87 -20.08
CA GLU A 112 -48.36 -20.30 -19.90
C GLU A 112 -48.93 -20.65 -18.52
N ASN A 113 -48.41 -20.04 -17.44
CA ASN A 113 -48.71 -20.44 -16.07
C ASN A 113 -49.62 -19.44 -15.31
N GLY A 114 -49.93 -18.29 -15.90
CA GLY A 114 -50.67 -17.19 -15.26
C GLY A 114 -49.86 -16.40 -14.23
N THR A 115 -48.74 -16.93 -13.74
CA THR A 115 -47.84 -16.25 -12.80
C THR A 115 -46.39 -16.71 -13.00
N ALA A 116 -45.44 -15.85 -12.65
CA ALA A 116 -44.02 -16.20 -12.62
C ALA A 116 -43.30 -15.53 -11.46
N ARG A 117 -42.27 -16.19 -10.92
CA ARG A 117 -41.35 -15.59 -9.95
C ARG A 117 -40.15 -14.98 -10.65
N VAL A 118 -39.85 -13.75 -10.27
CA VAL A 118 -38.61 -13.05 -10.64
C VAL A 118 -37.72 -12.95 -9.42
N GLU A 119 -36.46 -13.34 -9.57
CA GLU A 119 -35.43 -13.21 -8.54
C GLU A 119 -34.33 -12.28 -9.04
N GLY A 120 -33.75 -11.52 -8.13
CA GLY A 120 -32.74 -10.55 -8.51
C GLY A 120 -32.11 -9.79 -7.36
N MET A 121 -31.25 -8.86 -7.72
CA MET A 121 -30.63 -7.95 -6.78
C MET A 121 -31.26 -6.58 -6.88
N THR A 122 -31.55 -5.96 -5.75
CA THR A 122 -32.10 -4.61 -5.72
C THR A 122 -31.02 -3.59 -6.08
N LYS A 123 -31.38 -2.60 -6.88
CA LYS A 123 -30.48 -1.54 -7.34
C LYS A 123 -31.16 -0.18 -7.27
N VAL A 124 -30.35 0.85 -7.16
CA VAL A 124 -30.79 2.24 -7.27
C VAL A 124 -30.77 2.59 -8.75
N VAL A 125 -31.84 3.18 -9.27
CA VAL A 125 -31.84 3.73 -10.62
C VAL A 125 -30.90 4.94 -10.62
N THR A 126 -29.85 4.91 -11.42
CA THR A 126 -28.87 6.01 -11.49
C THR A 126 -29.01 6.86 -12.75
N ASP A 127 -29.68 6.35 -13.78
CA ASP A 127 -29.90 7.07 -15.03
C ASP A 127 -31.04 8.09 -14.87
N GLU A 128 -30.73 9.38 -15.00
CA GLU A 128 -31.68 10.47 -14.81
C GLU A 128 -32.82 10.47 -15.85
N ASN A 129 -32.58 10.03 -17.08
CA ASN A 129 -33.62 9.93 -18.09
C ASN A 129 -34.60 8.82 -17.73
N VAL A 130 -34.08 7.66 -17.30
CA VAL A 130 -34.90 6.55 -16.81
C VAL A 130 -35.70 7.00 -15.59
N LYS A 131 -35.05 7.62 -14.58
CA LYS A 131 -35.72 8.11 -13.37
C LYS A 131 -36.93 8.97 -13.69
N LYS A 132 -36.80 9.90 -14.64
CA LYS A 132 -37.90 10.78 -15.06
C LYS A 132 -39.08 10.03 -15.65
N ILE A 133 -38.83 8.94 -16.38
CA ILE A 133 -39.89 8.13 -17.00
C ILE A 133 -40.60 7.27 -15.94
N ILE A 134 -39.84 6.63 -15.06
CA ILE A 134 -40.40 5.67 -14.09
C ILE A 134 -40.84 6.32 -12.77
N SER A 135 -40.59 7.62 -12.54
CA SER A 135 -40.93 8.32 -11.30
C SER A 135 -42.42 8.30 -10.98
N GLU A 136 -43.27 8.15 -11.99
CA GLU A 136 -44.73 7.99 -11.82
C GLU A 136 -45.10 6.63 -11.20
N TYR A 137 -44.20 5.65 -11.29
CA TYR A 137 -44.42 4.26 -10.92
C TYR A 137 -43.51 3.78 -9.78
N ILE A 138 -42.55 4.61 -9.35
CA ILE A 138 -41.58 4.25 -8.31
C ILE A 138 -41.47 5.37 -7.28
N ASN A 139 -41.92 5.11 -6.06
CA ASN A 139 -41.94 6.12 -4.99
C ASN A 139 -40.80 5.90 -3.97
N TYR A 140 -40.44 4.64 -3.69
CA TYR A 140 -39.42 4.29 -2.69
C TYR A 140 -37.99 4.43 -3.23
N LYS A 141 -37.38 5.61 -3.03
CA LYS A 141 -35.94 5.88 -3.24
C LYS A 141 -35.36 5.44 -4.61
N PHE A 142 -36.22 5.29 -5.62
CA PHE A 142 -35.86 4.75 -6.94
C PHE A 142 -35.18 3.37 -6.86
N ILE A 143 -35.66 2.48 -5.99
CA ILE A 143 -35.15 1.11 -5.88
C ILE A 143 -35.96 0.18 -6.76
N TYR A 144 -35.28 -0.58 -7.60
CA TYR A 144 -35.87 -1.60 -8.47
C TYR A 144 -35.16 -2.95 -8.27
N ILE A 145 -35.78 -4.04 -8.71
CA ILE A 145 -35.14 -5.36 -8.73
C ILE A 145 -34.53 -5.62 -10.11
N CYS A 146 -33.22 -5.85 -10.17
CA CYS A 146 -32.51 -6.24 -11.39
C CYS A 146 -32.50 -7.77 -11.50
N MET A 147 -33.23 -8.31 -12.47
CA MET A 147 -33.40 -9.74 -12.67
C MET A 147 -32.04 -10.40 -12.91
N THR A 148 -31.60 -11.19 -11.95
CA THR A 148 -30.26 -11.76 -11.93
C THR A 148 -30.32 -13.14 -11.32
N LYS A 149 -29.65 -14.11 -11.96
CA LYS A 149 -29.53 -15.45 -11.39
C LYS A 149 -28.77 -15.38 -10.06
N LEU A 150 -29.44 -15.71 -8.96
CA LEU A 150 -28.91 -15.65 -7.59
C LEU A 150 -27.90 -16.78 -7.29
N THR A 151 -26.82 -16.79 -8.06
CA THR A 151 -25.66 -17.65 -7.81
C THR A 151 -24.62 -16.88 -6.99
N TYR A 152 -23.84 -17.60 -6.19
CA TYR A 152 -22.76 -17.01 -5.39
C TYR A 152 -21.87 -16.07 -6.20
N GLY A 153 -21.40 -16.50 -7.38
CA GLY A 153 -20.52 -15.69 -8.22
C GLY A 153 -21.17 -14.40 -8.75
N LYS A 154 -22.47 -14.44 -9.07
CA LYS A 154 -23.21 -13.25 -9.53
C LYS A 154 -23.42 -12.25 -8.39
N ILE A 155 -23.85 -12.72 -7.22
CA ILE A 155 -24.04 -11.88 -6.03
C ILE A 155 -22.71 -11.25 -5.60
N LEU A 156 -21.62 -12.04 -5.64
CA LEU A 156 -20.28 -11.56 -5.31
C LEU A 156 -19.83 -10.46 -6.28
N LYS A 157 -20.02 -10.68 -7.58
CA LYS A 157 -19.62 -9.73 -8.63
C LYS A 157 -20.43 -8.43 -8.56
N GLU A 158 -21.72 -8.50 -8.31
CA GLU A 158 -22.58 -7.32 -8.32
C GLU A 158 -22.55 -6.56 -6.99
N GLY A 159 -22.41 -7.27 -5.87
CA GLY A 159 -22.53 -6.67 -4.54
C GLY A 159 -21.23 -6.40 -3.81
N TYR A 160 -20.14 -7.11 -4.13
CA TYR A 160 -18.91 -7.13 -3.32
C TYR A 160 -17.61 -7.17 -4.12
N PHE A 161 -17.66 -6.97 -5.44
CA PHE A 161 -16.46 -6.98 -6.28
C PHE A 161 -15.44 -5.93 -5.86
N VAL A 162 -15.92 -4.73 -5.48
CA VAL A 162 -15.07 -3.66 -4.93
C VAL A 162 -14.32 -4.12 -3.68
N ASN A 163 -14.95 -4.89 -2.79
CA ASN A 163 -14.28 -5.43 -1.61
C ASN A 163 -13.18 -6.43 -1.97
N LEU A 164 -13.41 -7.25 -2.99
CA LEU A 164 -12.42 -8.20 -3.48
C LEU A 164 -11.23 -7.50 -4.13
N ASP A 165 -11.48 -6.52 -4.98
CA ASP A 165 -10.43 -5.78 -5.68
C ASP A 165 -9.59 -4.96 -4.71
N ILE A 166 -10.23 -4.11 -3.91
CA ILE A 166 -9.53 -3.28 -2.91
C ILE A 166 -8.83 -4.20 -1.90
N GLY A 167 -9.52 -5.24 -1.41
CA GLY A 167 -8.95 -6.18 -0.46
C GLY A 167 -7.74 -6.91 -1.02
N GLY A 168 -7.81 -7.39 -2.27
CA GLY A 168 -6.70 -8.04 -2.97
C GLY A 168 -5.51 -7.12 -3.18
N ILE A 169 -5.74 -5.88 -3.61
CA ILE A 169 -4.68 -4.87 -3.77
C ILE A 169 -3.98 -4.59 -2.44
N LEU A 170 -4.75 -4.40 -1.36
CA LEU A 170 -4.19 -4.17 -0.02
C LEU A 170 -3.36 -5.35 0.47
N ILE A 171 -3.78 -6.59 0.21
CA ILE A 171 -3.01 -7.79 0.53
C ILE A 171 -1.67 -7.79 -0.22
N LEU A 172 -1.67 -7.53 -1.53
CA LEU A 172 -0.45 -7.53 -2.34
C LEU A 172 0.54 -6.44 -1.88
N ILE A 173 0.05 -5.23 -1.66
CA ILE A 173 0.85 -4.11 -1.14
C ILE A 173 1.39 -4.47 0.26
N GLY A 174 0.53 -4.95 1.15
CA GLY A 174 0.91 -5.34 2.51
C GLY A 174 1.99 -6.42 2.54
N ILE A 175 1.86 -7.47 1.73
CA ILE A 175 2.88 -8.54 1.62
C ILE A 175 4.20 -7.98 1.11
N SER A 176 4.18 -7.19 0.03
CA SER A 176 5.39 -6.59 -0.54
C SER A 176 6.13 -5.72 0.48
N MET A 177 5.39 -4.87 1.20
CA MET A 177 5.94 -4.05 2.28
C MET A 177 6.52 -4.91 3.41
N VAL A 178 5.81 -5.93 3.88
CA VAL A 178 6.33 -6.79 4.95
C VAL A 178 7.62 -7.49 4.52
N LEU A 179 7.66 -8.06 3.31
CA LEU A 179 8.84 -8.79 2.82
C LEU A 179 10.06 -7.88 2.61
N THR A 180 9.87 -6.71 2.00
CA THR A 180 10.94 -5.72 1.81
C THR A 180 11.51 -5.27 3.14
N GLN A 181 10.65 -4.98 4.11
CA GLN A 181 11.07 -4.51 5.43
C GLN A 181 11.69 -5.61 6.30
N VAL A 182 11.23 -6.86 6.20
CA VAL A 182 11.88 -8.01 6.86
C VAL A 182 13.31 -8.19 6.33
N ARG A 183 13.52 -8.04 5.02
CA ARG A 183 14.86 -8.08 4.42
C ARG A 183 15.72 -6.92 4.89
N ALA A 184 15.18 -5.70 4.91
CA ALA A 184 15.89 -4.52 5.41
C ALA A 184 16.33 -4.69 6.87
N ILE A 185 15.41 -5.10 7.76
CA ILE A 185 15.70 -5.36 9.18
C ILE A 185 16.76 -6.46 9.36
N LYS A 186 16.76 -7.48 8.50
CA LYS A 186 17.76 -8.56 8.56
C LYS A 186 19.19 -8.04 8.31
N LYS A 187 19.36 -6.98 7.50
CA LYS A 187 20.67 -6.36 7.24
C LYS A 187 21.28 -5.65 8.45
N TYR A 188 20.50 -5.43 9.50
CA TYR A 188 20.98 -4.91 10.79
C TYR A 188 21.31 -6.02 11.79
N ARG A 189 21.31 -7.29 11.40
CA ARG A 189 21.76 -8.36 12.29
C ARG A 189 23.28 -8.48 12.19
N HIS A 190 23.95 -8.33 13.33
CA HIS A 190 25.38 -8.55 13.44
C HIS A 190 25.68 -9.41 14.68
N PRO A 191 26.64 -10.37 14.62
CA PRO A 191 26.99 -11.20 15.79
C PRO A 191 27.44 -10.38 16.99
N LEU A 192 28.16 -9.28 16.76
CA LEU A 192 28.67 -8.37 17.79
C LEU A 192 27.76 -7.15 18.03
N ALA A 193 26.49 -7.24 17.65
CA ALA A 193 25.61 -6.07 17.66
C ALA A 193 25.39 -5.45 19.06
N GLU A 194 25.52 -6.21 20.14
CA GLU A 194 25.37 -5.69 21.51
C GLU A 194 26.59 -4.86 21.89
N GLN A 195 27.78 -5.40 21.66
CA GLN A 195 29.04 -4.67 21.82
C GLN A 195 29.08 -3.40 20.95
N ILE A 196 28.65 -3.50 19.68
CA ILE A 196 28.57 -2.34 18.79
C ILE A 196 27.63 -1.27 19.34
N ASP A 197 26.44 -1.66 19.82
CA ASP A 197 25.48 -0.73 20.39
C ASP A 197 26.03 -0.07 21.68
N GLU A 198 26.68 -0.84 22.55
CA GLU A 198 27.32 -0.33 23.78
C GLU A 198 28.45 0.64 23.47
N GLU A 199 29.32 0.30 22.52
CA GLU A 199 30.43 1.16 22.10
C GLU A 199 29.95 2.45 21.44
N CYS A 200 28.93 2.39 20.59
CA CYS A 200 28.34 3.59 19.97
C CYS A 200 27.61 4.51 20.97
N ASN A 201 27.28 4.04 22.18
CA ASN A 201 26.69 4.86 23.23
C ASN A 201 27.72 5.47 24.20
N GLN A 202 29.01 5.14 24.06
CA GLN A 202 30.04 5.72 24.90
C GLN A 202 30.26 7.20 24.56
N PRO A 203 30.54 8.07 25.53
CA PRO A 203 30.82 9.49 25.28
C PRO A 203 31.97 9.74 24.31
N GLU A 204 32.94 8.83 24.22
CA GLU A 204 34.09 8.92 23.33
C GLU A 204 33.79 8.45 21.89
N ALA A 205 32.59 7.92 21.63
CA ALA A 205 32.20 7.53 20.28
C ALA A 205 31.87 8.76 19.43
N LEU A 206 32.55 8.90 18.30
CA LEU A 206 32.37 10.03 17.39
C LEU A 206 31.37 9.66 16.31
N TRP A 207 30.28 10.42 16.21
CA TRP A 207 29.32 10.31 15.11
C TRP A 207 29.65 11.33 14.03
N PHE A 208 29.97 10.83 12.84
CA PHE A 208 30.15 11.65 11.65
C PHE A 208 28.85 11.65 10.85
N ASN A 209 28.07 12.72 11.02
CA ASN A 209 26.72 12.81 10.49
C ASN A 209 26.68 12.69 8.96
N ASP A 210 27.61 13.36 8.28
CA ASP A 210 27.64 13.41 6.82
C ASP A 210 27.90 12.05 6.22
N PHE A 211 28.81 11.27 6.81
CA PHE A 211 29.11 9.91 6.36
C PHE A 211 28.23 8.83 7.00
N ARG A 212 27.36 9.20 7.95
CA ARG A 212 26.55 8.27 8.75
C ARG A 212 27.36 7.11 9.34
N ILE A 213 28.53 7.43 9.89
CA ILE A 213 29.41 6.46 10.54
C ILE A 213 29.71 6.84 11.99
N TYR A 214 29.93 5.82 12.81
CA TYR A 214 30.53 5.93 14.12
C TYR A 214 31.98 5.47 14.09
N LEU A 215 32.87 6.28 14.68
CA LEU A 215 34.18 5.83 15.09
C LEU A 215 34.15 5.59 16.60
N THR A 216 34.26 4.32 16.98
CA THR A 216 34.22 3.88 18.38
C THR A 216 35.60 3.47 18.88
N LYS A 217 35.68 2.81 20.04
CA LYS A 217 36.95 2.31 20.56
C LYS A 217 37.54 1.22 19.68
N ASN A 218 36.72 0.26 19.25
CA ASN A 218 37.16 -0.93 18.53
C ASN A 218 36.56 -1.04 17.12
N PHE A 219 35.49 -0.31 16.81
CA PHE A 219 34.81 -0.42 15.52
C PHE A 219 34.69 0.90 14.75
N LEU A 220 34.81 0.78 13.44
CA LEU A 220 34.22 1.70 12.48
C LEU A 220 32.85 1.14 12.07
N VAL A 221 31.78 1.82 12.48
CA VAL A 221 30.41 1.35 12.28
C VAL A 221 29.72 2.24 11.27
N SER A 222 29.12 1.65 10.25
CA SER A 222 28.36 2.36 9.22
C SER A 222 26.92 1.86 9.21
N VAL A 223 25.98 2.80 9.06
CA VAL A 223 24.56 2.51 8.77
C VAL A 223 24.18 2.78 7.31
N TYR A 224 25.17 3.04 6.45
CA TYR A 224 24.99 3.32 5.03
C TYR A 224 24.38 2.13 4.26
N GLY A 225 23.60 2.42 3.22
CA GLY A 225 22.98 1.42 2.36
C GLY A 225 21.86 0.61 3.01
N GLY A 226 21.31 1.10 4.12
CA GLY A 226 20.25 0.42 4.88
C GLY A 226 20.72 -0.91 5.48
N LYS A 227 21.98 -0.98 5.89
CA LYS A 227 22.60 -2.14 6.57
C LYS A 227 23.52 -1.65 7.69
N LEU A 228 23.71 -2.48 8.71
CA LEU A 228 24.76 -2.25 9.69
C LEU A 228 26.05 -2.94 9.22
N THR A 229 27.09 -2.16 8.98
CA THR A 229 28.44 -2.66 8.71
C THR A 229 29.32 -2.26 9.88
N ALA A 230 30.06 -3.19 10.46
CA ALA A 230 31.02 -2.89 11.53
C ALA A 230 32.36 -3.51 11.19
N LEU A 231 33.38 -2.67 11.08
CA LEU A 231 34.76 -3.07 10.79
C LEU A 231 35.59 -2.93 12.06
N ASP A 232 36.33 -3.98 12.38
CA ASP A 232 37.33 -3.94 13.46
C ASP A 232 38.43 -2.94 13.09
N LEU A 233 38.62 -1.90 13.91
CA LEU A 233 39.60 -0.86 13.67
C LEU A 233 41.02 -1.40 13.59
N ALA A 234 41.34 -2.49 14.30
CA ALA A 234 42.66 -3.13 14.21
C ALA A 234 42.94 -3.70 12.80
N LYS A 235 41.89 -3.89 11.99
CA LYS A 235 42.00 -4.35 10.60
C LYS A 235 41.89 -3.23 9.59
N VAL A 236 41.58 -2.00 10.01
CA VAL A 236 41.47 -0.84 9.11
C VAL A 236 42.85 -0.20 8.97
N ARG A 237 43.30 -0.03 7.72
CA ARG A 237 44.61 0.58 7.43
C ARG A 237 44.47 1.99 6.87
N LEU A 238 43.58 2.16 5.90
CA LEU A 238 43.40 3.40 5.16
C LEU A 238 41.91 3.69 5.01
N THR A 239 41.52 4.93 5.24
CA THR A 239 40.21 5.47 4.93
C THR A 239 40.39 6.54 3.85
N ARG A 240 39.72 6.36 2.71
CA ARG A 240 39.84 7.22 1.54
C ARG A 240 38.49 7.87 1.23
N LEU A 241 38.47 9.18 1.11
CA LEU A 241 37.30 9.98 0.75
C LEU A 241 37.52 10.57 -0.64
N PHE A 242 36.64 10.24 -1.59
CA PHE A 242 36.80 10.65 -3.00
C PHE A 242 35.44 10.78 -3.70
N GLU A 243 35.42 11.52 -4.79
CA GLU A 243 34.26 11.67 -5.65
C GLU A 243 34.21 10.56 -6.71
N THR A 244 33.02 10.01 -6.95
CA THR A 244 32.75 9.02 -8.00
C THR A 244 31.56 9.43 -8.84
N VAL A 245 31.65 9.22 -10.15
CA VAL A 245 30.52 9.45 -11.06
C VAL A 245 29.68 8.18 -11.13
N LYS A 246 28.41 8.26 -10.71
CA LYS A 246 27.41 7.20 -10.86
C LYS A 246 26.24 7.70 -11.70
N GLY A 247 26.19 7.29 -12.97
CA GLY A 247 25.18 7.77 -13.91
C GLY A 247 25.42 9.25 -14.27
N SER A 248 24.44 10.11 -14.01
CA SER A 248 24.54 11.56 -14.21
C SER A 248 24.86 12.35 -12.94
N MET A 249 25.22 11.66 -11.84
CA MET A 249 25.42 12.26 -10.52
C MET A 249 26.83 11.99 -10.02
N ASN A 250 27.38 12.99 -9.34
CA ASN A 250 28.58 12.83 -8.53
C ASN A 250 28.17 12.34 -7.13
N VAL A 251 28.93 11.38 -6.62
CA VAL A 251 28.68 10.72 -5.35
C VAL A 251 29.96 10.67 -4.55
N ILE A 252 29.90 11.21 -3.35
CA ILE A 252 31.02 11.23 -2.41
C ILE A 252 31.10 9.90 -1.70
N THR A 253 32.22 9.20 -1.88
CA THR A 253 32.43 7.83 -1.41
C THR A 253 33.50 7.82 -0.33
N LEU A 254 33.15 7.24 0.82
CA LEU A 254 34.09 6.87 1.86
C LEU A 254 34.38 5.36 1.75
N GLU A 255 35.59 5.03 1.33
CA GLU A 255 36.09 3.66 1.20
C GLU A 255 37.13 3.36 2.28
N VAL A 256 37.08 2.16 2.81
CA VAL A 256 38.04 1.66 3.78
C VAL A 256 38.82 0.53 3.15
N THR A 257 40.15 0.60 3.25
CA THR A 257 41.05 -0.49 2.88
C THR A 257 41.53 -1.20 4.15
N THR A 258 41.33 -2.51 4.19
CA THR A 258 41.74 -3.35 5.33
C THR A 258 43.22 -3.75 5.24
N THR A 259 43.75 -4.32 6.31
CA THR A 259 45.09 -4.93 6.34
C THR A 259 45.25 -6.08 5.34
N GLU A 260 44.14 -6.73 4.95
CA GLU A 260 44.07 -7.78 3.93
C GLU A 260 43.90 -7.20 2.50
N GLN A 261 44.03 -5.88 2.33
CA GLN A 261 43.82 -5.15 1.07
C GLN A 261 42.39 -5.24 0.52
N GLU A 262 41.41 -5.64 1.33
CA GLU A 262 40.00 -5.59 0.96
C GLU A 262 39.51 -4.13 0.98
N LYS A 263 38.76 -3.75 -0.05
CA LYS A 263 38.15 -2.42 -0.18
C LYS A 263 36.66 -2.48 0.13
N ILE A 264 36.23 -1.70 1.12
CA ILE A 264 34.87 -1.72 1.63
C ILE A 264 34.33 -0.29 1.62
N THR A 265 33.28 -0.05 0.85
CA THR A 265 32.53 1.20 0.91
C THR A 265 31.71 1.27 2.19
N VAL A 266 31.97 2.29 3.00
CA VAL A 266 31.29 2.52 4.30
C VAL A 266 30.38 3.74 4.28
N SER A 267 30.46 4.62 3.28
CA SER A 267 29.47 5.67 3.05
C SER A 267 29.45 6.07 1.58
N GLU A 268 28.27 6.44 1.07
CA GLU A 268 28.12 7.19 -0.17
C GLU A 268 27.04 8.26 0.01
N ASN A 269 27.34 9.50 -0.39
CA ASN A 269 26.41 10.62 -0.33
C ASN A 269 26.19 11.22 -1.71
N GLU A 270 24.93 11.41 -2.06
CA GLU A 270 24.49 12.08 -3.28
C GLU A 270 24.47 13.58 -3.03
N TRP A 271 25.59 14.25 -3.30
CA TRP A 271 25.72 15.70 -3.17
C TRP A 271 26.14 16.31 -4.49
N SER A 272 25.32 17.26 -4.97
CA SER A 272 25.55 17.95 -6.25
C SER A 272 26.83 18.79 -6.22
N PHE A 273 27.21 19.28 -5.05
CA PHE A 273 28.44 20.01 -4.75
C PHE A 273 28.81 19.67 -3.31
N PHE A 274 29.82 18.82 -3.12
CA PHE A 274 30.39 18.59 -1.81
C PHE A 274 31.84 19.01 -1.83
N THR A 275 32.15 19.90 -0.93
CA THR A 275 33.46 20.45 -0.66
C THR A 275 33.73 20.24 0.81
N MET A 276 35.01 20.14 1.15
CA MET A 276 35.45 19.85 2.50
C MET A 276 36.60 20.80 2.81
N ASN A 277 36.46 21.63 3.84
CA ASN A 277 37.46 22.64 4.11
C ASN A 277 38.72 22.03 4.76
N GLU A 278 39.82 22.79 4.80
CA GLU A 278 41.10 22.30 5.34
C GLU A 278 41.01 21.93 6.83
N GLU A 279 40.18 22.62 7.60
CA GLU A 279 39.97 22.34 9.03
C GLU A 279 39.32 20.97 9.25
N GLU A 280 38.28 20.65 8.46
CA GLU A 280 37.60 19.36 8.49
C GLU A 280 38.54 18.24 8.06
N ILE A 281 39.33 18.45 7.01
CA ILE A 281 40.31 17.45 6.53
C ILE A 281 41.35 17.19 7.61
N THR A 282 41.86 18.25 8.24
CA THR A 282 42.83 18.18 9.34
C THR A 282 42.23 17.45 10.54
N TYR A 283 40.98 17.75 10.89
CA TYR A 283 40.26 17.10 11.98
C TYR A 283 40.09 15.59 11.74
N LEU A 284 39.62 15.17 10.56
CA LEU A 284 39.49 13.75 10.23
C LEU A 284 40.86 13.06 10.21
N THR A 285 41.88 13.71 9.66
CA THR A 285 43.25 13.19 9.64
C THR A 285 43.78 12.92 11.04
N ASP A 286 43.61 13.86 11.98
CA ASP A 286 44.03 13.69 13.37
C ASP A 286 43.24 12.58 14.08
N VAL A 287 41.92 12.56 13.90
CA VAL A 287 41.04 11.58 14.56
C VAL A 287 41.33 10.14 14.10
N PHE A 288 41.47 9.91 12.79
CA PHE A 288 41.86 8.60 12.26
C PHE A 288 43.33 8.27 12.58
N GLY A 289 44.22 9.27 12.51
CA GLY A 289 45.65 9.12 12.82
C GLY A 289 45.90 8.67 14.26
N LYS A 290 45.14 9.18 15.24
CA LYS A 290 45.16 8.71 16.65
C LYS A 290 44.81 7.23 16.81
N ARG A 291 44.20 6.61 15.79
CA ARG A 291 43.86 5.18 15.75
C ARG A 291 44.81 4.38 14.85
N ASN A 292 45.92 4.96 14.41
CA ASN A 292 46.86 4.40 13.43
C ASN A 292 46.19 4.08 12.07
N ILE A 293 45.18 4.85 11.68
CA ILE A 293 44.50 4.74 10.40
C ILE A 293 44.91 5.93 9.54
N GLU A 294 45.42 5.66 8.35
CA GLU A 294 45.72 6.70 7.36
C GLU A 294 44.39 7.25 6.80
N PHE A 295 44.24 8.57 6.75
CA PHE A 295 43.09 9.22 6.11
C PHE A 295 43.56 10.00 4.89
N VAL A 296 42.91 9.80 3.75
CA VAL A 296 43.22 10.48 2.49
C VAL A 296 41.94 11.11 1.95
N CYS A 297 41.93 12.43 1.83
CA CYS A 297 40.87 13.18 1.14
C CYS A 297 41.35 13.56 -0.27
N GLU A 298 40.58 13.21 -1.29
CA GLU A 298 40.85 13.53 -2.70
C GLU A 298 39.85 14.53 -3.28
N ILE A 299 39.06 15.16 -2.42
CA ILE A 299 38.05 16.13 -2.77
C ILE A 299 38.70 17.51 -2.73
N GLN A 300 38.36 18.36 -3.70
CA GLN A 300 38.86 19.73 -3.77
C GLN A 300 38.39 20.50 -2.51
N PRO A 301 39.28 21.20 -1.81
CA PRO A 301 38.87 22.09 -0.73
C PRO A 301 37.99 23.22 -1.30
N ASP A 302 37.08 23.76 -0.48
CA ASP A 302 36.40 25.02 -0.83
C ASP A 302 37.47 26.09 -1.06
N GLU A 303 37.61 26.56 -2.31
CA GLU A 303 38.28 27.83 -2.55
C GLU A 303 37.37 28.91 -1.94
N GLU A 304 37.80 29.53 -0.85
CA GLU A 304 37.20 30.79 -0.40
C GLU A 304 37.31 31.75 -1.58
N ILE A 305 36.18 32.01 -2.24
CA ILE A 305 36.09 33.13 -3.18
C ILE A 305 36.25 34.36 -2.30
N ASP A 306 37.44 34.95 -2.28
CA ASP A 306 37.66 36.27 -1.71
C ASP A 306 36.61 37.22 -2.32
N GLU A 307 35.58 37.59 -1.54
CA GLU A 307 34.59 38.61 -1.91
C GLU A 307 35.21 40.03 -2.00
N ASP A 308 36.53 40.14 -2.15
CA ASP A 308 37.27 41.40 -2.22
C ASP A 308 37.71 41.78 -3.64
N GLU A 309 37.38 41.01 -4.68
CA GLU A 309 37.44 41.51 -6.07
C GLU A 309 36.09 42.12 -6.51
N GLU A 310 35.66 43.16 -5.80
CA GLU A 310 34.75 44.17 -6.36
C GLU A 310 35.54 45.08 -7.34
N PHE A 311 35.26 44.90 -8.64
CA PHE A 311 35.43 45.83 -9.78
C PHE A 311 36.83 46.31 -10.22
#